data_AF-A0A367IPK8-F1
#
_entry.id   AF-A0A367IPK8-F1
#
_cell.length_a   1.000
_cell.length_b   1.000
_cell.length_c   1.000
_cell.angle_alpha   90.00
_cell.angle_beta   90.00
_cell.angle_gamma   90.00
#
_symmetry.space_group_name_H-M   'P 1'
#
loop_
_entity.id
_entity.type
_entity.pdbx_description
1 polymer ?
#
loop_
_entity_poly.entity_id
_entity_poly.type
_entity_poly.pdbx_seq_one_letter_code
_entity_poly.pdbx_strand_id
1 'polypeptide(L)'
;MFNATRLKVQLKLSINRLKMLQAKKTSLNQQQRKDIATLIEKGKIESARVRVEHVIRDDLMIEAMESLELYCDLLLARFGLLETYK
;
A
#
# COMPACT_ATOMS: atom_id res chain seq x y z
N MET A 1 -29.82 -2.99 -0.19
CA MET A 1 -29.82 -4.17 -1.09
C MET A 1 -28.41 -4.37 -1.61
N PHE A 2 -27.83 -5.55 -1.46
CA PHE A 2 -26.49 -5.88 -1.97
C PHE A 2 -26.48 -5.87 -3.51
N ASN A 3 -25.46 -5.27 -4.13
CA ASN A 3 -25.27 -5.27 -5.59
C ASN A 3 -23.93 -5.94 -5.93
N ALA A 4 -24.01 -7.21 -6.35
CA ALA A 4 -22.87 -8.04 -6.67
C ALA A 4 -22.01 -7.45 -7.81
N THR A 5 -22.63 -7.01 -8.91
CA THR A 5 -21.91 -6.42 -10.05
C THR A 5 -21.10 -5.20 -9.63
N ARG A 6 -21.68 -4.32 -8.80
CA ARG A 6 -20.98 -3.14 -8.28
C ARG A 6 -19.80 -3.55 -7.39
N LEU A 7 -19.97 -4.53 -6.50
CA LEU A 7 -18.88 -5.03 -5.65
C LEU A 7 -17.73 -5.58 -6.50
N LYS A 8 -18.03 -6.42 -7.49
CA LYS A 8 -17.02 -7.02 -8.38
C LYS A 8 -16.18 -5.98 -9.11
N VAL A 9 -16.82 -4.90 -9.60
CA VAL A 9 -16.12 -3.78 -10.25
C VAL A 9 -15.24 -3.04 -9.24
N GLN A 10 -15.77 -2.74 -8.04
CA GLN A 10 -15.01 -2.03 -7.02
C GLN A 10 -13.80 -2.83 -6.51
N LEU A 11 -13.90 -4.15 -6.34
CA LEU A 11 -12.76 -5.00 -6.00
C LEU A 11 -11.63 -4.87 -7.03
N LYS A 12 -11.95 -4.96 -8.32
CA LYS A 12 -10.96 -4.80 -9.41
C LYS A 12 -10.32 -3.41 -9.41
N LEU A 13 -11.10 -2.36 -9.16
CA LEU A 13 -10.57 -1.00 -9.07
C LEU A 13 -9.66 -0.82 -7.86
N SER A 14 -10.04 -1.39 -6.70
CA SER A 14 -9.23 -1.36 -5.48
C SER A 14 -7.89 -2.05 -5.67
N ILE A 15 -7.85 -3.24 -6.28
CA ILE A 15 -6.61 -3.97 -6.58
C ILE A 15 -5.67 -3.12 -7.43
N ASN A 16 -6.16 -2.56 -8.54
CA ASN A 16 -5.34 -1.69 -9.40
C ASN A 16 -4.84 -0.44 -8.66
N ARG A 17 -5.69 0.16 -7.82
CA ARG A 17 -5.33 1.33 -7.03
C ARG A 17 -4.25 1.02 -6.00
N LEU A 18 -4.35 -0.12 -5.32
CA LEU A 18 -3.38 -0.57 -4.32
C LEU A 18 -2.00 -0.81 -4.96
N LYS A 19 -1.94 -1.56 -6.06
CA LYS A 19 -0.70 -1.77 -6.84
C LYS A 19 -0.02 -0.46 -7.22
N MET A 20 -0.80 0.50 -7.73
CA MET A 20 -0.28 1.81 -8.13
C MET A 20 0.26 2.61 -6.93
N LEU A 21 -0.42 2.56 -5.78
CA LEU A 21 0.00 3.26 -4.57
C LEU A 21 1.26 2.63 -3.95
N GLN A 22 1.34 1.30 -3.92
CA GLN A 22 2.53 0.56 -3.47
C GLN A 22 3.75 0.94 -4.30
N ALA A 23 3.64 0.89 -5.63
CA ALA A 23 4.74 1.26 -6.54
C ALA A 23 5.18 2.72 -6.36
N LYS A 24 4.21 3.64 -6.25
CA LYS A 24 4.48 5.07 -6.01
C LYS A 24 5.21 5.27 -4.67
N LYS A 25 4.72 4.68 -3.58
CA LYS A 25 5.34 4.84 -2.26
C LYS A 25 6.73 4.21 -2.20
N THR A 26 6.92 3.03 -2.80
CA THR A 26 8.23 2.37 -2.86
C THR A 26 9.27 3.27 -3.52
N SER A 27 8.92 3.89 -4.65
CA SER A 27 9.78 4.86 -5.34
C SER A 27 10.13 6.07 -4.48
N LEU A 28 9.13 6.64 -3.78
CA LEU A 28 9.35 7.76 -2.86
C LEU A 28 10.25 7.37 -1.67
N ASN A 29 10.05 6.20 -1.07
CA ASN A 29 10.87 5.70 0.04
C ASN A 29 12.32 5.49 -0.39
N GLN A 30 12.54 4.99 -1.61
CA GLN A 30 13.90 4.85 -2.14
C GLN A 30 14.61 6.21 -2.28
N GLN A 31 13.89 7.26 -2.68
CA GLN A 31 14.45 8.61 -2.68
C GLN A 31 14.70 9.14 -1.26
N GLN A 32 13.76 8.95 -0.32
CA GLN A 32 13.94 9.40 1.06
C GLN A 32 15.14 8.74 1.75
N ARG A 33 15.44 7.48 1.44
CA ARG A 33 16.65 6.79 1.94
C ARG A 33 17.94 7.46 1.48
N LYS A 34 17.98 7.98 0.25
CA LYS A 34 19.12 8.79 -0.24
C LYS A 34 19.20 10.12 0.50
N ASP A 35 18.07 10.79 0.70
CA ASP A 35 18.03 12.06 1.43
C ASP A 35 18.54 11.88 2.88
N ILE A 36 18.17 10.77 3.54
CA ILE A 36 18.67 10.38 4.86
C ILE A 36 20.20 10.24 4.86
N ALA A 37 20.77 9.57 3.86
CA ALA A 37 22.23 9.44 3.73
C ALA A 37 22.91 10.83 3.67
N THR A 38 22.36 11.75 2.87
CA THR A 38 22.90 13.12 2.79
C THR A 38 22.78 13.92 4.10
N LEU A 39 21.74 13.65 4.91
CA LEU A 39 21.59 14.27 6.23
C LEU A 39 22.65 13.76 7.21
N ILE A 40 22.94 12.45 7.16
CA ILE A 40 23.98 11.83 7.98
C ILE A 40 25.37 12.36 7.61
N GLU A 41 25.69 12.46 6.32
CA GLU A 41 26.96 13.04 5.84
C GLU A 41 27.14 14.49 6.30
N LYS A 42 26.05 15.26 6.40
CA LYS A 42 26.05 16.65 6.89
C LYS A 42 26.04 16.75 8.43
N GLY A 43 26.08 15.63 9.16
CA GLY A 43 26.03 15.58 10.62
C GLY A 43 24.66 15.91 11.24
N LYS A 44 23.58 15.98 10.45
CA LYS A 44 22.22 16.34 10.91
C LYS A 44 21.46 15.11 11.43
N ILE A 45 21.95 14.50 12.50
CA ILE A 45 21.46 13.21 13.01
C ILE A 45 20.00 13.26 13.46
N GLU A 46 19.58 14.31 14.18
CA GLU A 46 18.18 14.42 14.65
C GLU A 46 17.19 14.50 13.49
N SER A 47 17.49 15.30 12.45
CA SER A 47 16.66 15.36 11.24
C SER A 47 16.65 14.03 10.48
N ALA A 48 17.79 13.34 10.42
CA ALA A 48 17.87 12.02 9.81
C ALA A 48 17.00 11.00 10.57
N ARG A 49 17.00 11.02 11.90
CA ARG A 49 16.19 10.12 12.75
C ARG A 49 14.69 10.29 12.49
N VAL A 50 14.19 11.53 12.50
CA VAL A 50 12.77 11.83 12.19
C VAL A 50 12.41 11.33 10.79
N ARG A 51 13.31 11.49 9.82
CA ARG A 51 13.08 11.04 8.44
C ARG A 51 13.07 9.52 8.32
N VAL A 52 13.92 8.82 9.06
CA VAL A 52 13.92 7.34 9.14
C VAL A 52 12.61 6.83 9.71
N GLU A 53 12.08 7.42 10.79
CA GLU A 53 10.79 7.04 11.36
C GLU A 53 9.64 7.16 10.34
N HIS A 54 9.68 8.19 9.49
CA HIS A 54 8.72 8.35 8.42
C HIS A 54 8.82 7.25 7.36
N VAL A 55 10.05 6.90 6.93
CA VAL A 55 10.28 5.80 5.99
C VAL A 55 9.79 4.47 6.55
N ILE A 56 10.07 4.17 7.82
CA ILE A 56 9.59 2.95 8.49
C ILE A 56 8.05 2.89 8.47
N ARG A 57 7.38 3.99 8.79
CA ARG A 57 5.92 4.07 8.75
C ARG A 57 5.37 3.83 7.35
N ASP A 58 6.02 4.40 6.33
CA ASP A 58 5.61 4.22 4.95
C ASP A 58 5.84 2.78 4.47
N ASP A 59 6.93 2.13 4.86
CA ASP A 59 7.19 0.71 4.56
C ASP A 59 6.09 -0.19 5.16
N LEU A 60 5.75 0.00 6.45
CA LEU A 60 4.63 -0.72 7.09
C LEU A 60 3.29 -0.49 6.38
N MET A 61 3.06 0.72 5.87
CA MET A 61 1.85 1.03 5.11
C MET A 61 1.83 0.31 3.75
N ILE A 62 2.97 0.15 3.09
CA ILE A 62 3.08 -0.63 1.84
C ILE A 62 2.72 -2.09 2.11
N GLU A 63 3.29 -2.70 3.15
CA GLU A 63 2.98 -4.08 3.56
C GLU A 63 1.48 -4.28 3.87
N ALA A 64 0.86 -3.30 4.53
CA ALA A 64 -0.58 -3.30 4.78
C ALA A 64 -1.39 -3.21 3.48
N MET A 65 -0.96 -2.40 2.51
CA MET A 65 -1.60 -2.32 1.20
C MET A 65 -1.50 -3.63 0.42
N GLU A 66 -0.36 -4.33 0.48
CA GLU A 66 -0.17 -5.65 -0.12
C GLU A 66 -1.11 -6.70 0.50
N SER A 67 -1.25 -6.68 1.83
CA SER A 67 -2.19 -7.54 2.55
C SER A 67 -3.64 -7.29 2.12
N LEU A 68 -4.05 -6.03 2.00
CA LEU A 68 -5.40 -5.66 1.54
C LEU A 68 -5.65 -6.05 0.08
N GLU A 69 -4.64 -5.94 -0.77
CA GLU A 69 -4.72 -6.36 -2.16
C GLU A 69 -4.98 -7.87 -2.25
N LEU A 70 -4.20 -8.66 -1.50
CA LEU A 70 -4.37 -10.12 -1.43
C LEU A 70 -5.80 -10.50 -1.00
N TYR A 71 -6.37 -9.81 -0.01
CA TYR A 71 -7.75 -10.05 0.40
C TYR A 71 -8.76 -9.67 -0.68
N CYS A 72 -8.52 -8.57 -1.41
CA CYS A 72 -9.39 -8.18 -2.52
C CYS A 72 -9.35 -9.21 -3.66
N ASP A 73 -8.17 -9.73 -3.98
CA ASP A 73 -7.98 -10.81 -4.96
C ASP A 73 -8.65 -12.11 -4.50
N LEU A 74 -8.52 -12.47 -3.22
CA LEU A 74 -9.19 -13.64 -2.64
C LEU A 74 -10.72 -13.55 -2.75
N LEU A 75 -11.30 -12.40 -2.40
CA LEU A 75 -12.74 -12.16 -2.52
C LEU A 75 -13.20 -12.22 -3.97
N LEU A 76 -12.40 -11.68 -4.91
CA LEU A 76 -12.70 -11.73 -6.33
C LEU A 76 -12.60 -13.16 -6.89
N ALA A 77 -11.62 -13.95 -6.45
CA ALA A 77 -11.47 -15.35 -6.84
C ALA A 77 -12.64 -16.23 -6.32
N ARG A 78 -13.15 -15.91 -5.12
CA ARG A 78 -14.28 -16.61 -4.48
C ARG A 78 -15.63 -15.91 -4.68
N PHE A 79 -15.74 -15.04 -5.69
CA PHE A 79 -16.91 -14.17 -5.86
C PHE A 79 -18.23 -14.93 -6.04
N GLY A 80 -18.18 -16.12 -6.68
CA GLY A 80 -19.37 -16.96 -6.85
C GLY A 80 -20.01 -17.39 -5.52
N LEU A 81 -19.22 -17.56 -4.45
CA LEU A 81 -19.74 -17.84 -3.11
C LEU A 81 -20.47 -16.61 -2.54
N LEU A 82 -19.95 -15.41 -2.76
CA LEU A 82 -20.58 -14.16 -2.30
C LEU A 82 -21.93 -13.90 -2.99
N GLU A 83 -22.10 -14.36 -4.23
CA GLU A 83 -23.38 -14.26 -4.95
C GLU A 83 -24.45 -15.22 -4.40
N THR A 84 -24.04 -16.34 -3.81
CA THR A 84 -24.97 -17.30 -3.20
C THR A 84 -25.49 -16.89 -1.81
N TYR A 85 -24.78 -16.02 -1.09
CA TYR A 85 -25.25 -15.47 0.18
C TYR A 85 -26.19 -14.28 -0.07
N LYS A 86 -27.50 -14.52 0.03
CA LYS A 86 -28.53 -13.47 0.07
C LYS A 86 -28.91 -13.14 1.51
#